data_AF-G3XTD9-F1
#
_entry.id   AF-G3XTD9-F1
#
_cell.length_a   1.000
_cell.length_b   1.000
_cell.length_c   1.000
_cell.angle_alpha   90.00
_cell.angle_beta   90.00
_cell.angle_gamma   90.00
#
_symmetry.space_group_name_H-M   'P 1'
#
loop_
_entity.id
_entity.type
_entity.pdbx_description
1 polymer ?
#
loop_
_entity_poly.entity_id
_entity_poly.type
_entity_poly.pdbx_seq_one_letter_code
_entity_poly.pdbx_strand_id
1 'polypeptide(L)'
;FNDDEMTSMAYAQLEQHREIREYARIAAWDMPLLSKLAKPFTLPPESHILRFRYTTYMGEQHPAEPKVVVELSSKDLTPKYLTEAQRQTFLKLVGVRYNPQTDIVRMSCEKFPLRAQNKRYLGDTIKSLIKEAKEGDSFADIPLDLRHHKPKVTRRFPESW
;
A
#
# COMPACT_ATOMS: atom_id res chain seq x y z
N PHE A 1 -53.01 -0.77 -32.67
CA PHE A 1 -52.25 -0.93 -31.43
C PHE A 1 -53.17 -1.63 -30.45
N ASN A 2 -52.78 -2.79 -29.93
CA ASN A 2 -53.59 -3.57 -28.99
C ASN A 2 -53.26 -3.23 -27.52
N ASP A 3 -52.46 -2.19 -27.29
CA ASP A 3 -51.96 -1.76 -25.97
C ASP A 3 -51.16 -2.83 -25.19
N ASP A 4 -50.62 -3.83 -25.89
CA ASP A 4 -49.86 -4.95 -25.31
C ASP A 4 -48.34 -4.69 -25.20
N GLU A 5 -47.85 -3.57 -25.74
CA GLU A 5 -46.42 -3.21 -25.78
C GLU A 5 -46.15 -1.86 -25.14
N MET A 6 -44.97 -1.73 -24.53
CA MET A 6 -44.49 -0.49 -23.94
C MET A 6 -43.56 0.25 -24.92
N THR A 7 -43.29 1.53 -24.66
CA THR A 7 -42.25 2.25 -25.39
C THR A 7 -40.86 1.72 -25.03
N SER A 8 -39.88 1.90 -25.91
CA SER A 8 -38.49 1.48 -25.65
C SER A 8 -37.91 2.07 -24.35
N MET A 9 -38.23 3.33 -24.05
CA MET A 9 -37.84 3.99 -22.79
C MET A 9 -38.45 3.29 -21.57
N ALA A 10 -39.70 2.86 -21.66
CA ALA A 10 -40.37 2.16 -20.57
C ALA A 10 -39.85 0.73 -20.40
N TYR A 11 -39.45 0.04 -21.48
CA TYR A 11 -38.73 -1.22 -21.39
C TYR A 11 -37.37 -1.07 -20.70
N ALA A 12 -36.61 -0.01 -21.00
CA ALA A 12 -35.34 0.26 -20.33
C ALA A 12 -35.52 0.49 -18.82
N GLN A 13 -36.57 1.22 -18.43
CA GLN A 13 -36.89 1.42 -17.00
C GLN A 13 -37.34 0.12 -16.32
N LEU A 14 -38.11 -0.73 -17.02
CA LEU A 14 -38.50 -2.04 -16.52
C LEU A 14 -37.28 -2.94 -16.30
N GLU A 15 -36.30 -2.91 -17.22
CA GLU A 15 -35.06 -3.69 -17.11
C GLU A 15 -34.20 -3.22 -15.94
N GLN A 16 -34.02 -1.90 -15.78
CA GLN A 16 -33.36 -1.35 -14.59
C GLN A 16 -34.04 -1.81 -13.29
N HIS A 17 -35.38 -1.86 -13.27
CA HIS A 17 -36.10 -2.34 -12.11
C HIS A 17 -35.85 -3.84 -11.84
N ARG A 18 -35.68 -4.65 -12.88
CA ARG A 18 -35.31 -6.07 -12.74
C ARG A 18 -33.92 -6.24 -12.16
N GLU A 19 -32.94 -5.47 -12.64
CA GLU A 19 -31.57 -5.45 -12.09
C GLU A 19 -31.57 -5.08 -10.60
N ILE A 20 -32.30 -4.02 -10.21
CA ILE A 20 -32.43 -3.62 -8.81
C ILE A 20 -33.01 -4.76 -7.96
N ARG A 21 -34.04 -5.45 -8.46
CA ARG A 21 -34.64 -6.59 -7.75
C ARG A 21 -33.69 -7.78 -7.65
N GLU A 22 -32.84 -7.99 -8.66
CA GLU A 22 -31.79 -9.00 -8.60
C GLU A 22 -30.77 -8.69 -7.51
N TYR A 23 -30.23 -7.47 -7.46
CA TYR A 23 -29.32 -7.04 -6.40
C TYR A 23 -29.98 -7.09 -5.01
N ALA A 24 -31.26 -6.72 -4.90
CA ALA A 24 -32.01 -6.83 -3.65
C ALA A 24 -32.15 -8.29 -3.19
N ARG A 25 -32.31 -9.24 -4.13
CA ARG A 25 -32.35 -10.68 -3.83
C ARG A 25 -30.99 -11.17 -3.33
N ILE A 26 -29.90 -10.80 -4.00
CA ILE A 26 -28.53 -11.13 -3.57
C ILE A 26 -28.27 -10.56 -2.17
N ALA A 27 -28.68 -9.31 -1.91
CA ALA A 27 -28.54 -8.67 -0.61
C ALA A 27 -29.34 -9.36 0.50
N ALA A 28 -30.55 -9.83 0.21
CA ALA A 28 -31.41 -10.48 1.19
C ALA A 28 -30.99 -11.91 1.51
N TRP A 29 -30.54 -12.68 0.50
CA TRP A 29 -30.36 -14.13 0.64
C TRP A 29 -28.90 -14.58 0.60
N ASP A 30 -28.05 -13.98 -0.24
CA ASP A 30 -26.67 -14.42 -0.44
C ASP A 30 -25.69 -13.69 0.48
N MET A 31 -25.82 -12.36 0.59
CA MET A 31 -24.91 -11.53 1.41
C MET A 31 -24.86 -11.96 2.88
N PRO A 32 -25.97 -12.35 3.56
CA PRO A 32 -25.90 -12.85 4.93
C PRO A 32 -25.04 -14.12 5.06
N LEU A 33 -24.92 -14.93 4.02
CA LEU A 33 -24.07 -16.13 4.03
C LEU A 33 -22.59 -15.79 4.05
N LEU A 34 -22.18 -14.62 3.54
CA LEU A 34 -20.78 -14.15 3.61
C LEU A 34 -20.29 -13.97 5.04
N SER A 35 -21.20 -13.69 6.00
CA SER A 35 -20.84 -13.60 7.42
C SER A 35 -20.20 -14.87 7.95
N LYS A 36 -20.54 -16.05 7.40
CA LYS A 36 -19.97 -17.35 7.77
C LYS A 36 -18.50 -17.49 7.35
N LEU A 37 -18.06 -16.73 6.34
CA LEU A 37 -16.70 -16.74 5.80
C LEU A 37 -15.86 -15.57 6.33
N ALA A 38 -16.48 -14.64 7.05
CA ALA A 38 -15.80 -13.48 7.61
C ALA A 38 -14.79 -13.93 8.68
N LYS A 39 -13.62 -13.29 8.66
CA LYS A 39 -12.58 -13.46 9.67
C LYS A 39 -12.43 -12.15 10.45
N PRO A 40 -12.29 -12.18 11.79
CA PRO A 40 -12.09 -10.96 12.56
C PRO A 40 -10.75 -10.32 12.19
N PHE A 41 -10.74 -9.00 12.14
CA PHE A 41 -9.50 -8.24 11.94
C PHE A 41 -8.62 -8.36 13.18
N THR A 42 -7.36 -8.74 12.99
CA THR A 42 -6.35 -8.76 14.04
C THR A 42 -5.22 -7.82 13.65
N LEU A 43 -4.65 -7.16 14.66
CA LEU A 43 -3.48 -6.32 14.45
C LEU A 43 -2.27 -7.18 14.05
N PRO A 44 -1.42 -6.69 13.15
CA PRO A 44 -0.19 -7.40 12.82
C PRO A 44 0.73 -7.45 14.06
N PRO A 45 1.41 -8.59 14.30
CA PRO A 45 2.41 -8.68 15.36
C PRO A 45 3.61 -7.79 15.06
N GLU A 46 4.39 -7.45 16.08
CA GLU A 46 5.61 -6.62 15.97
C GLU A 46 6.68 -7.21 15.05
N SER A 47 6.62 -8.51 14.72
CA SER A 47 7.50 -9.14 13.74
C SER A 47 7.21 -8.72 12.30
N HIS A 48 6.00 -8.23 12.00
CA HIS A 48 5.56 -7.86 10.66
C HIS A 48 5.89 -6.39 10.35
N ILE A 49 7.18 -6.10 10.20
CA ILE A 49 7.70 -4.74 9.99
C ILE A 49 7.54 -4.22 8.55
N LEU A 50 7.22 -5.09 7.58
CA LEU A 50 7.12 -4.72 6.16
C LEU A 50 5.66 -4.62 5.72
N ARG A 51 5.29 -3.47 5.15
CA ARG A 51 3.99 -3.25 4.54
C ARG A 51 4.09 -3.31 3.03
N PHE A 52 3.59 -4.39 2.43
CA PHE A 52 3.49 -4.53 0.98
C PHE A 52 2.13 -4.05 0.46
N ARG A 53 2.14 -3.30 -0.64
CA ARG A 53 0.95 -2.86 -1.37
C ARG A 53 0.95 -3.45 -2.77
N TYR A 54 -0.20 -4.00 -3.16
CA TYR A 54 -0.47 -4.57 -4.48
C TYR A 54 -1.63 -3.80 -5.13
N THR A 55 -1.61 -3.71 -6.46
CA THR A 55 -2.68 -3.09 -7.24
C THR A 55 -3.37 -4.18 -8.07
N THR A 56 -4.70 -4.10 -8.20
CA THR A 56 -5.52 -4.99 -9.04
C THR A 56 -6.54 -4.15 -9.79
N TYR A 57 -6.83 -4.51 -11.04
CA TYR A 57 -7.78 -3.80 -11.92
C TYR A 57 -9.03 -4.66 -12.21
N MET A 58 -9.29 -5.68 -11.38
CA MET A 58 -10.55 -6.44 -11.32
C MET A 58 -11.12 -6.88 -12.69
N GLY A 59 -10.31 -7.58 -13.48
CA GLY A 59 -10.73 -8.13 -14.78
C GLY A 59 -10.04 -7.45 -15.97
N GLU A 60 -9.46 -6.27 -15.78
CA GLU A 60 -8.67 -5.59 -16.80
C GLU A 60 -7.18 -5.92 -16.68
N GLN A 61 -6.52 -6.07 -17.82
CA GLN A 61 -5.06 -6.17 -17.88
C GLN A 61 -4.46 -4.77 -17.95
N HIS A 62 -3.71 -4.37 -16.92
CA HIS A 62 -3.10 -3.04 -16.84
C HIS A 62 -1.57 -3.14 -16.64
N PRO A 63 -0.75 -2.36 -17.37
CA PRO A 63 0.71 -2.45 -17.28
C PRO A 63 1.28 -2.09 -15.89
N ALA A 64 0.52 -1.38 -15.05
CA ALA A 64 0.91 -1.08 -13.66
C ALA A 64 0.50 -2.16 -12.64
N GLU A 65 -0.27 -3.17 -13.03
CA GLU A 65 -0.63 -4.32 -12.16
C GLU A 65 0.60 -5.04 -11.56
N PRO A 66 1.70 -5.31 -12.31
CA PRO A 66 2.85 -6.02 -11.75
C PRO A 66 3.59 -5.24 -10.67
N LYS A 67 3.41 -3.92 -10.57
CA LYS A 67 4.10 -3.06 -9.62
C LYS A 67 3.78 -3.46 -8.18
N VAL A 68 4.82 -3.66 -7.39
CA VAL A 68 4.73 -3.87 -5.94
C VAL A 68 5.42 -2.72 -5.22
N VAL A 69 4.80 -2.22 -4.15
CA VAL A 69 5.40 -1.20 -3.27
C VAL A 69 5.62 -1.81 -1.90
N VAL A 70 6.75 -1.54 -1.28
CA VAL A 70 7.03 -1.87 0.11
C VAL A 70 7.36 -0.61 0.90
N GLU A 71 6.82 -0.56 2.11
CA GLU A 71 7.06 0.48 3.08
C GLU A 71 7.51 -0.15 4.39
N LEU A 72 8.48 0.49 5.04
CA LEU A 72 8.95 0.10 6.38
C LEU A 72 9.29 1.36 7.17
N SER A 73 9.06 1.31 8.48
CA SER A 73 9.50 2.34 9.42
C SER A 73 10.93 2.05 9.86
N SER A 74 11.78 3.07 9.91
CA SER A 74 13.18 2.86 10.32
C SER A 74 13.32 2.54 11.81
N LYS A 75 12.36 3.02 12.62
CA LYS A 75 12.27 2.71 14.06
C LYS A 75 11.96 1.25 14.33
N ASP A 76 11.18 0.59 13.46
CA ASP A 76 10.78 -0.82 13.63
C ASP A 76 11.97 -1.78 13.44
N LEU A 77 13.06 -1.29 12.84
CA LEU A 77 14.32 -2.02 12.71
C LEU A 77 15.15 -1.99 14.01
N THR A 78 14.94 -1.01 14.89
CA THR A 78 15.72 -0.80 16.13
C THR A 78 14.91 -1.19 17.37
N PRO A 79 15.51 -1.82 18.40
CA PRO A 79 16.90 -2.28 18.51
C PRO A 79 17.12 -3.71 17.99
N LYS A 80 16.06 -4.40 17.58
CA LYS A 80 16.08 -5.85 17.32
C LYS A 80 16.93 -6.24 16.10
N TYR A 81 16.84 -5.48 15.03
CA TYR A 81 17.52 -5.80 13.76
C TYR A 81 18.76 -4.95 13.53
N LEU A 82 18.77 -3.69 13.98
CA LEU A 82 19.88 -2.74 13.85
C LEU A 82 20.11 -2.00 15.17
N THR A 83 21.35 -1.58 15.42
CA THR A 83 21.65 -0.56 16.43
C THR A 83 21.32 0.84 15.90
N GLU A 84 21.31 1.85 16.78
CA GLU A 84 20.97 3.22 16.37
C GLU A 84 22.01 3.82 15.41
N ALA A 85 23.29 3.49 15.58
CA ALA A 85 24.35 3.84 14.63
C ALA A 85 24.14 3.18 13.27
N GLN A 86 23.85 1.88 13.24
CA GLN A 86 23.56 1.14 12.02
C GLN A 86 22.27 1.62 11.34
N ARG A 87 21.27 2.08 12.10
CA ARG A 87 20.07 2.74 11.56
C ARG A 87 20.44 4.01 10.81
N GLN A 88 21.36 4.83 11.31
CA GLN A 88 21.83 6.02 10.59
C GLN A 88 22.52 5.65 9.28
N THR A 89 23.37 4.62 9.30
CA THR A 89 24.00 4.05 8.09
C THR A 89 22.96 3.57 7.08
N PHE A 90 21.94 2.83 7.55
CA PHE A 90 20.83 2.37 6.72
C PHE A 90 20.08 3.52 6.05
N LEU A 91 19.77 4.60 6.79
CA LEU A 91 19.08 5.77 6.24
C LEU A 91 19.91 6.46 5.15
N LYS A 92 21.23 6.54 5.32
CA LYS A 92 22.15 7.07 4.30
C LYS A 92 22.16 6.21 3.03
N LEU A 93 22.22 4.88 3.17
CA LEU A 93 22.17 3.93 2.04
C LEU A 93 20.85 3.98 1.26
N VAL A 94 19.74 4.20 1.96
CA VAL A 94 18.41 4.28 1.37
C VAL A 94 18.22 5.55 0.54
N GLY A 95 18.85 6.66 0.96
CA GLY A 95 18.84 7.95 0.27
C GLY A 95 17.43 8.51 0.07
N VAL A 96 17.11 8.91 -1.17
CA VAL A 96 15.86 9.61 -1.53
C VAL A 96 14.56 8.84 -1.24
N ARG A 97 14.67 7.54 -0.96
CA ARG A 97 13.53 6.67 -0.63
C ARG A 97 13.04 6.86 0.81
N TYR A 98 13.83 7.51 1.66
CA TYR A 98 13.48 7.81 3.04
C TYR A 98 12.69 9.13 3.13
N ASN A 99 11.59 9.14 3.89
CA ASN A 99 10.88 10.35 4.24
C ASN A 99 11.20 10.77 5.68
N PRO A 100 11.93 11.88 5.91
CA PRO A 100 12.32 12.31 7.25
C PRO A 100 11.14 12.79 8.11
N GLN A 101 10.02 13.20 7.50
CA GLN A 101 8.86 13.68 8.26
C GLN A 101 8.06 12.54 8.89
N THR A 102 7.95 11.40 8.20
CA THR A 102 7.15 10.26 8.67
C THR A 102 8.01 9.10 9.17
N ASP A 103 9.33 9.17 8.99
CA ASP A 103 10.28 8.11 9.27
C ASP A 103 10.03 6.80 8.48
N ILE A 104 9.49 6.94 7.26
CA ILE A 104 9.13 5.80 6.40
C ILE A 104 10.08 5.72 5.22
N VAL A 105 10.62 4.53 4.99
CA VAL A 105 11.32 4.17 3.77
C VAL A 105 10.32 3.53 2.81
N ARG A 106 10.17 4.11 1.62
CA ARG A 106 9.27 3.59 0.58
C ARG A 106 10.03 3.28 -0.69
N MET A 107 9.85 2.07 -1.19
CA MET A 107 10.45 1.63 -2.46
C MET A 107 9.47 0.76 -3.25
N SER A 108 9.59 0.79 -4.57
CA SER A 108 8.73 0.03 -5.47
C SER A 108 9.53 -0.69 -6.54
N CYS A 109 9.01 -1.81 -7.03
CA CYS A 109 9.59 -2.56 -8.13
C CYS A 109 8.50 -2.93 -9.14
N GLU A 110 8.79 -2.68 -10.42
CA GLU A 110 7.98 -3.06 -11.59
C GLU A 110 8.87 -3.61 -12.71
N LYS A 111 10.05 -4.13 -12.36
CA LYS A 111 11.05 -4.64 -13.32
C LYS A 111 10.63 -5.96 -13.96
N PHE A 112 9.89 -6.78 -13.23
CA PHE A 112 9.51 -8.14 -13.64
C PHE A 112 8.03 -8.21 -14.01
N PRO A 113 7.64 -9.13 -14.90
CA PRO A 113 6.24 -9.30 -15.31
C PRO A 113 5.36 -9.86 -14.19
N LEU A 114 5.90 -10.66 -13.27
CA LEU A 114 5.12 -11.26 -12.19
C LEU A 114 5.24 -10.47 -10.88
N ARG A 115 4.08 -10.17 -10.26
CA ARG A 115 4.00 -9.52 -8.93
C ARG A 115 4.85 -10.24 -7.87
N ALA A 116 4.85 -11.58 -7.89
CA ALA A 116 5.65 -12.38 -6.97
C ALA A 116 7.16 -12.15 -7.11
N GLN A 117 7.65 -11.97 -8.34
CA GLN A 117 9.06 -11.67 -8.62
C GLN A 117 9.44 -10.28 -8.13
N ASN A 118 8.60 -9.27 -8.40
CA ASN A 118 8.80 -7.90 -7.90
C ASN A 118 8.81 -7.85 -6.37
N LYS A 119 7.90 -8.56 -5.69
CA LYS A 119 7.88 -8.69 -4.23
C LYS A 119 9.18 -9.33 -3.70
N ARG A 120 9.63 -10.43 -4.32
CA ARG A 120 10.84 -11.14 -3.91
C ARG A 120 12.07 -10.25 -4.05
N TYR A 121 12.21 -9.57 -5.18
CA TYR A 121 13.30 -8.62 -5.42
C TYR A 121 13.35 -7.52 -4.35
N LEU A 122 12.21 -6.96 -3.97
CA LEU A 122 12.15 -5.96 -2.89
C LEU A 122 12.58 -6.54 -1.54
N GLY A 123 12.16 -7.77 -1.22
CA GLY A 123 12.58 -8.46 0.00
C GLY A 123 14.09 -8.71 0.03
N ASP A 124 14.67 -9.15 -1.08
CA ASP A 124 16.12 -9.40 -1.18
C ASP A 124 16.91 -8.07 -1.12
N THR A 125 16.40 -7.01 -1.75
CA THR A 125 17.00 -5.67 -1.67
C THR A 125 17.03 -5.14 -0.23
N ILE A 126 15.93 -5.28 0.53
CA ILE A 126 15.88 -4.87 1.93
C ILE A 126 16.86 -5.68 2.77
N LYS A 127 16.94 -7.00 2.56
CA LYS A 127 17.94 -7.84 3.24
C LYS A 127 19.37 -7.38 2.96
N SER A 128 19.68 -7.06 1.70
CA SER A 128 20.99 -6.51 1.33
C SER A 128 21.27 -5.17 2.00
N LEU A 129 20.29 -4.25 2.06
CA LEU A 129 20.44 -2.96 2.74
C LEU A 129 20.69 -3.13 4.24
N ILE A 130 19.97 -4.05 4.89
CA ILE A 130 20.16 -4.36 6.32
C ILE A 130 21.53 -4.99 6.55
N LYS A 131 21.97 -5.89 5.66
CA LYS A 131 23.29 -6.51 5.73
C LYS A 131 24.40 -5.46 5.60
N GLU A 132 24.31 -4.60 4.59
CA GLU A 132 25.29 -3.54 4.35
C GLU A 132 25.34 -2.55 5.54
N ALA A 133 24.19 -2.22 6.13
CA ALA A 133 24.15 -1.37 7.31
C ALA A 133 24.80 -2.00 8.56
N LYS A 134 24.97 -3.33 8.60
CA LYS A 134 25.62 -4.04 9.72
C LYS A 134 27.11 -4.24 9.53
N GLU A 135 27.51 -4.61 8.31
CA GLU A 135 28.86 -5.10 7.99
C GLU A 135 29.71 -4.04 7.26
N GLY A 136 29.07 -3.10 6.58
CA GLY A 136 29.73 -2.07 5.76
C GLY A 136 30.29 -0.90 6.56
N ASP A 137 30.79 0.11 5.85
CA ASP A 137 31.25 1.36 6.45
C ASP A 137 30.09 2.08 7.15
N SER A 138 30.37 2.63 8.33
CA SER A 138 29.41 3.36 9.15
C SER A 138 28.96 4.68 8.51
N PHE A 139 29.77 5.23 7.58
CA PHE A 139 29.60 6.56 6.98
C PHE A 139 29.43 7.66 8.05
N ALA A 140 30.07 7.52 9.22
CA ALA A 140 29.89 8.42 10.35
C ALA A 140 30.26 9.89 10.04
N ASP A 141 31.19 10.08 9.11
CA ASP A 141 31.66 11.35 8.57
C ASP A 141 30.66 12.03 7.62
N ILE A 142 29.74 11.27 7.01
CA ILE A 142 28.76 11.78 6.06
C ILE A 142 27.46 12.15 6.80
N PRO A 143 26.98 13.41 6.75
CA PRO A 143 25.68 13.77 7.33
C PRO A 143 24.53 13.18 6.52
N LEU A 144 23.38 12.96 7.17
CA LEU A 144 22.17 12.49 6.49
C LEU A 144 21.64 13.57 5.53
N ASP A 145 21.61 13.28 4.23
CA ASP A 145 21.06 14.19 3.23
C ASP A 145 19.52 14.12 3.20
N LEU A 146 18.87 15.26 3.42
CA LEU A 146 17.41 15.42 3.45
C LEU A 146 16.89 16.36 2.36
N ARG A 147 17.75 16.80 1.42
CA ARG A 147 17.40 17.82 0.41
C ARG A 147 16.32 17.37 -0.57
N HIS A 148 16.11 16.07 -0.74
CA HIS A 148 15.05 15.51 -1.58
C HIS A 148 13.64 15.73 -0.99
N HIS A 149 13.53 15.88 0.33
CA HIS A 149 12.24 16.07 0.99
C HIS A 149 11.94 17.55 1.17
N LYS A 150 10.83 18.01 0.59
CA LYS A 150 10.34 19.39 0.76
C LYS A 150 9.24 19.40 1.83
N PRO A 151 9.52 19.88 3.07
CA PRO A 151 8.53 19.89 4.13
C PRO A 151 7.35 20.81 3.77
N LYS A 152 6.13 20.32 3.99
CA LYS A 152 4.92 21.11 3.79
C LYS A 152 4.68 21.98 5.02
N VAL A 153 4.75 23.30 4.85
CA VAL A 153 4.45 24.25 5.92
C VAL A 153 2.95 24.24 6.21
N THR A 154 2.57 23.88 7.43
CA THR A 154 1.19 23.97 7.91
C THR A 154 1.04 25.21 8.78
N ARG A 155 0.15 26.12 8.38
CA ARG A 155 -0.18 27.30 9.17
C ARG A 155 -1.37 26.96 10.06
N ARG A 156 -1.31 27.33 11.34
CA ARG A 156 -2.42 27.20 12.28
C ARG A 156 -2.99 28.59 12.57
N PHE A 157 -4.28 28.64 12.87
CA PHE A 157 -4.90 29.88 13.34
C PHE A 157 -4.25 30.28 14.68
N PRO A 158 -3.85 31.55 14.87
CA PRO A 158 -3.28 31.99 16.13
C PRO A 158 -4.27 31.80 17.27
N GLU A 159 -3.82 31.20 18.37
CA GLU A 159 -4.69 30.99 19.56
C GLU A 159 -5.03 32.31 20.28
N SER A 160 -4.21 33.34 20.06
CA SER A 160 -4.37 34.66 20.67
C SER A 160 -5.33 35.60 19.91
N TRP A 161 -5.95 35.15 18.81
CA TRP A 161 -6.92 35.92 18.02
C TRP A 161 -8.33 35.40 18.29
#